data_AF-A0A0V0GZ90-F1
#
_entry.id   AF-A0A0V0GZ90-F1
#
_cell.length_a   1.000
_cell.length_b   1.000
_cell.length_c   1.000
_cell.angle_alpha   90.00
_cell.angle_beta   90.00
_cell.angle_gamma   90.00
#
_symmetry.space_group_name_H-M   'P 1'
#
loop_
_entity.id
_entity.type
_entity.pdbx_description
1 polymer ?
#
loop_
_entity_poly.entity_id
_entity_poly.type
_entity_poly.pdbx_seq_one_letter_code
_entity_poly.pdbx_strand_id
1 'polypeptide(L)'
;LAAIICFQITIKGYAVSGGGRGIERVDVSIDGGKTWEEATRYQRTGVPYIADDSSSDRWAWVFFEAEANIPQSAEIVAKAVDISANVQPESIDSVWNLRGILNTSWHRVHVRVGQANL
;
A
#
# COMPACT_ATOMS: atom_id res chain seq x y z
N LEU A 1 -29.25 -2.99 18.04
CA LEU A 1 -27.98 -3.11 17.30
C LEU A 1 -27.06 -1.99 17.78
N ALA A 2 -25.87 -2.30 18.28
CA ALA A 2 -24.87 -1.25 18.54
C ALA A 2 -24.22 -0.86 17.19
N ALA A 3 -24.17 0.44 16.89
CA ALA A 3 -23.45 0.92 15.72
C ALA A 3 -21.94 0.73 15.96
N ILE A 4 -21.25 0.14 14.99
CA ILE A 4 -19.78 0.10 14.99
C ILE A 4 -19.33 1.53 14.67
N ILE A 5 -18.63 2.17 15.62
CA ILE A 5 -17.98 3.45 15.36
C ILE A 5 -16.75 3.18 14.49
N CYS A 6 -16.72 3.81 13.32
CA CYS A 6 -15.56 3.82 12.45
C CYS A 6 -15.00 5.24 12.33
N PHE A 7 -13.70 5.32 12.08
CA PHE A 7 -12.95 6.55 11.92
C PHE A 7 -12.39 6.61 10.51
N GLN A 8 -12.65 7.70 9.81
CA GLN A 8 -12.11 7.91 8.47
C GLN A 8 -10.64 8.31 8.57
N ILE A 9 -9.80 7.63 7.80
CA ILE A 9 -8.38 7.93 7.66
C ILE A 9 -7.96 7.90 6.20
N THR A 10 -6.89 8.64 5.90
CA THR A 10 -6.21 8.57 4.61
C THR A 10 -4.89 7.81 4.76
N ILE A 11 -4.77 6.69 4.03
CA ILE A 11 -3.57 5.85 4.01
C ILE A 11 -2.73 6.26 2.81
N LYS A 12 -1.50 6.71 3.04
CA LYS A 12 -0.56 7.12 1.98
C LYS A 12 0.74 6.35 2.05
N GLY A 13 1.36 6.13 0.90
CA GLY A 13 2.67 5.49 0.81
C GLY A 13 3.30 5.59 -0.58
N TYR A 14 4.32 4.77 -0.82
CA TYR A 14 4.98 4.64 -2.12
C TYR A 14 5.13 3.17 -2.51
N ALA A 15 5.25 2.92 -3.80
CA ALA A 15 5.55 1.64 -4.41
C ALA A 15 6.60 1.81 -5.52
N VAL A 16 7.42 0.78 -5.74
CA VAL A 16 8.48 0.79 -6.77
C VAL A 16 8.77 -0.62 -7.26
N SER A 17 9.08 -0.76 -8.55
CA SER A 17 9.67 -1.97 -9.12
C SER A 17 10.95 -1.61 -9.88
N GLY A 18 11.88 -2.54 -9.96
CA GLY A 18 13.11 -2.36 -10.71
C GLY A 18 12.90 -2.45 -12.23
N GLY A 19 13.95 -2.16 -13.00
CA GLY A 19 13.96 -2.38 -14.45
C GLY A 19 12.96 -1.53 -15.24
N GLY A 20 12.50 -0.41 -14.69
CA GLY A 20 11.63 0.53 -15.40
C GLY A 20 10.17 0.09 -15.46
N ARG A 21 9.80 -0.90 -14.66
CA ARG A 21 8.44 -1.43 -14.58
C ARG A 21 7.59 -0.53 -13.70
N GLY A 22 6.53 0.03 -14.27
CA GLY A 22 5.54 0.77 -13.50
C GLY A 22 4.78 -0.13 -12.53
N ILE A 23 4.12 0.50 -11.57
CA ILE A 23 3.19 -0.13 -10.63
C ILE A 23 1.79 -0.14 -11.25
N GLU A 24 1.30 -1.34 -11.58
CA GLU A 24 -0.02 -1.55 -12.17
C GLU A 24 -1.12 -1.53 -11.11
N ARG A 25 -0.83 -1.95 -9.87
CA ARG A 25 -1.81 -1.92 -8.79
C ARG A 25 -1.17 -1.74 -7.41
N VAL A 26 -1.86 -1.06 -6.51
CA VAL A 26 -1.55 -1.07 -5.07
C VAL A 26 -2.82 -1.47 -4.35
N ASP A 27 -2.72 -2.54 -3.56
CA ASP A 27 -3.82 -3.08 -2.76
C ASP A 27 -3.57 -2.70 -1.29
N VAL A 28 -4.58 -2.14 -0.63
CA VAL A 28 -4.57 -1.79 0.80
C VAL A 28 -5.64 -2.60 1.53
N SER A 29 -5.27 -3.15 2.67
CA SER A 29 -6.17 -3.89 3.57
C SER A 29 -6.20 -3.21 4.94
N ILE A 30 -7.35 -3.26 5.61
CA ILE A 30 -7.53 -2.80 7.00
C ILE A 30 -7.82 -3.93 8.00
N ASP A 31 -7.84 -5.18 7.53
CA ASP A 31 -8.21 -6.37 8.30
C ASP A 31 -7.10 -7.44 8.33
N GLY A 32 -5.85 -7.00 8.14
CA GLY A 32 -4.66 -7.85 8.17
C GLY A 32 -4.40 -8.65 6.90
N GLY A 33 -4.96 -8.22 5.77
CA GLY A 33 -4.76 -8.83 4.45
C GLY A 33 -5.83 -9.84 4.05
N LYS A 34 -7.01 -9.83 4.69
CA LYS A 34 -8.12 -10.73 4.34
C LYS A 34 -8.95 -10.16 3.20
N THR A 35 -9.21 -8.85 3.23
CA THR A 35 -9.87 -8.09 2.17
C THR A 35 -8.99 -6.94 1.69
N TRP A 36 -9.19 -6.50 0.45
CA TRP A 36 -8.33 -5.55 -0.23
C TRP A 36 -9.16 -4.52 -0.98
N GLU A 37 -8.75 -3.26 -0.89
CA GLU A 37 -9.24 -2.16 -1.72
C GLU A 37 -8.08 -1.61 -2.55
N GLU A 38 -8.37 -1.24 -3.80
CA GLU A 38 -7.35 -0.66 -4.68
C GLU A 38 -7.12 0.81 -4.34
N ALA A 39 -5.87 1.17 -4.08
CA ALA A 39 -5.46 2.55 -3.84
C ALA A 39 -5.30 3.32 -5.15
N THR A 40 -5.61 4.62 -5.10
CA THR A 40 -5.29 5.54 -6.19
C THR A 40 -3.77 5.70 -6.29
N ARG A 41 -3.23 5.73 -7.51
CA ARG A 41 -1.79 5.84 -7.79
C ARG A 41 -1.46 7.14 -8.50
N TYR A 42 -0.34 7.77 -8.17
CA TYR A 42 0.10 9.01 -8.82
C TYR A 42 1.62 9.22 -8.75
N GLN A 43 2.14 10.05 -9.66
CA GLN A 43 3.54 10.51 -9.65
C GLN A 43 3.63 12.04 -9.61
N ARG A 44 2.90 12.72 -10.50
CA ARG A 44 2.92 14.17 -10.65
C ARG A 44 1.52 14.75 -10.52
N THR A 45 1.40 15.88 -9.85
CA THR A 45 0.12 16.59 -9.67
C THR A 45 -0.46 16.99 -11.02
N GLY A 46 -1.75 16.69 -11.21
CA GLY A 46 -2.48 17.07 -12.43
C GLY A 46 -2.21 16.20 -13.67
N VAL A 47 -1.39 15.16 -13.55
CA VAL A 47 -1.14 14.19 -14.64
C VAL A 47 -1.61 12.80 -14.21
N PRO A 48 -2.60 12.20 -14.89
CA PRO A 48 -3.00 10.83 -14.62
C PRO A 48 -1.82 9.87 -14.77
N TYR A 49 -1.64 8.98 -13.80
CA TYR A 49 -0.60 7.96 -13.87
C TYR A 49 -1.11 6.71 -14.59
N ILE A 50 -0.34 6.23 -15.57
CA ILE A 50 -0.61 5.00 -16.34
C ILE A 50 0.69 4.19 -16.39
N ALA A 51 0.69 2.97 -15.88
CA ALA A 51 1.94 2.30 -15.48
C ALA A 51 2.95 2.02 -16.60
N ASP A 52 2.49 1.86 -17.85
CA ASP A 52 3.36 1.64 -19.02
C ASP A 52 3.25 2.73 -20.09
N ASP A 53 2.72 3.91 -19.73
CA ASP A 53 2.61 5.02 -20.66
C ASP A 53 3.93 5.81 -20.80
N SER A 54 4.12 6.46 -21.94
CA SER A 54 5.27 7.33 -22.20
C SER A 54 5.31 8.57 -21.32
N SER A 55 4.17 9.01 -20.78
CA SER A 55 4.11 10.12 -19.83
C SER A 55 4.55 9.74 -18.42
N SER A 56 4.62 8.46 -18.07
CA SER A 56 5.00 8.01 -16.72
C SER A 56 6.52 7.99 -16.51
N ASP A 57 6.95 8.38 -15.32
CA ASP A 57 8.35 8.43 -14.93
C ASP A 57 8.80 7.02 -14.51
N ARG A 58 9.23 6.21 -15.50
CA ARG A 58 9.53 4.76 -15.36
C ARG A 58 10.54 4.38 -14.28
N TRP A 59 11.43 5.32 -13.91
CA TRP A 59 12.51 5.10 -12.93
C TRP A 59 12.23 5.75 -11.58
N ALA A 60 11.05 6.36 -11.41
CA ALA A 60 10.61 6.95 -10.16
C ALA A 60 9.66 5.98 -9.43
N TRP A 61 9.51 6.22 -8.13
CA TRP A 61 8.44 5.61 -7.34
C TRP A 61 7.05 6.05 -7.84
N VAL A 62 6.03 5.36 -7.36
CA VAL A 62 4.62 5.70 -7.54
C VAL A 62 4.03 5.89 -6.15
N PHE A 63 3.47 7.07 -5.87
CA PHE A 63 2.74 7.29 -4.63
C PHE A 63 1.36 6.64 -4.71
N PHE A 64 0.82 6.24 -3.56
CA PHE A 64 -0.55 5.75 -3.47
C PHE A 64 -1.31 6.37 -2.31
N GLU A 65 -2.63 6.41 -2.47
CA GLU A 65 -3.57 6.94 -1.48
C GLU A 65 -4.87 6.11 -1.46
N ALA A 66 -5.34 5.77 -0.26
CA ALA A 66 -6.62 5.11 -0.03
C ALA A 66 -7.35 5.74 1.16
N GLU A 67 -8.62 6.06 0.99
CA GLU A 67 -9.52 6.48 2.07
C GLU A 67 -10.13 5.23 2.70
N ALA A 68 -10.06 5.10 4.02
CA ALA A 68 -10.58 3.93 4.72
C ALA A 68 -11.30 4.30 6.01
N ASN A 69 -12.36 3.55 6.32
CA ASN A 69 -13.05 3.64 7.60
C ASN A 69 -12.57 2.51 8.51
N ILE A 70 -11.75 2.85 9.51
CA ILE A 70 -11.18 1.86 10.44
C ILE A 70 -11.96 1.80 11.76
N PRO A 71 -12.06 0.63 12.41
CA PRO A 71 -12.52 0.54 13.79
C PRO A 71 -11.46 1.15 14.75
N GLN A 72 -11.70 1.06 16.06
CA GLN A 72 -10.79 1.55 17.11
C GLN A 72 -9.33 1.04 16.96
N SER A 73 -9.15 -0.15 16.39
CA SER A 73 -7.84 -0.73 16.08
C SER A 73 -7.89 -1.54 14.79
N ALA A 74 -6.89 -1.35 13.93
CA ALA A 74 -6.78 -2.05 12.64
C ALA A 74 -5.33 -2.45 12.37
N GLU A 75 -5.14 -3.54 11.61
CA GLU A 75 -3.86 -3.85 10.96
C GLU A 75 -3.96 -3.44 9.50
N ILE A 76 -3.25 -2.37 9.15
CA ILE A 76 -3.18 -1.86 7.79
C ILE A 76 -2.07 -2.61 7.05
N VAL A 77 -2.39 -3.17 5.89
CA VAL A 77 -1.44 -3.89 5.04
C VAL A 77 -1.42 -3.28 3.66
N ALA A 78 -0.24 -3.08 3.08
CA ALA A 78 -0.09 -2.59 1.71
C ALA A 78 0.80 -3.54 0.88
N LYS A 79 0.38 -3.78 -0.37
CA LYS A 79 1.15 -4.53 -1.37
C LYS A 79 0.97 -3.97 -2.77
N ALA A 80 1.98 -4.10 -3.62
CA ALA A 80 1.97 -3.64 -5.00
C ALA A 80 2.08 -4.79 -6.01
N VAL A 81 1.61 -4.53 -7.21
CA VAL A 81 1.76 -5.37 -8.41
C VAL A 81 2.36 -4.51 -9.52
N ASP A 82 3.42 -4.97 -10.15
CA ASP A 82 4.02 -4.25 -11.29
C ASP A 82 3.40 -4.66 -12.63
N ILE A 83 3.75 -3.94 -13.71
CA ILE A 83 3.24 -4.22 -15.07
C ILE A 83 3.60 -5.61 -15.63
N SER A 84 4.55 -6.31 -14.99
CA SER A 84 4.90 -7.69 -15.34
C SER A 84 4.24 -8.71 -14.41
N ALA A 85 3.23 -8.28 -13.64
CA ALA A 85 2.51 -9.06 -12.66
C ALA A 85 3.38 -9.66 -11.55
N ASN A 86 4.57 -9.08 -11.28
CA ASN A 86 5.33 -9.46 -10.10
C ASN A 86 4.57 -9.01 -8.85
N VAL A 87 4.55 -9.87 -7.83
CA VAL A 87 3.87 -9.64 -6.56
C VAL A 87 4.86 -9.68 -5.40
N GLN A 88 4.47 -9.04 -4.30
CA GLN A 88 5.22 -9.09 -3.05
C GLN A 88 4.89 -10.36 -2.24
N PRO A 89 5.89 -10.98 -1.58
CA PRO A 89 5.65 -12.08 -0.65
C PRO A 89 4.86 -11.62 0.58
N GLU A 90 4.09 -12.53 1.16
CA GLU A 90 3.25 -12.22 2.33
C GLU A 90 4.08 -12.02 3.61
N SER A 91 5.07 -12.89 3.85
CA SER A 91 5.89 -12.89 5.07
C SER A 91 7.38 -12.75 4.75
N ILE A 92 8.10 -12.09 5.66
CA ILE A 92 9.56 -12.00 5.66
C ILE A 92 10.23 -13.38 5.67
N ASP A 93 9.59 -14.40 6.25
CA ASP A 93 10.16 -15.75 6.35
C ASP A 93 10.49 -16.34 4.97
N SER A 94 9.74 -15.94 3.94
CA SER A 94 9.95 -16.39 2.55
C SER A 94 11.11 -15.72 1.84
N VAL A 95 11.59 -14.57 2.34
CA VAL A 95 12.63 -13.74 1.70
C VAL A 95 13.80 -13.40 2.63
N TRP A 96 13.81 -13.99 3.83
CA TRP A 96 14.86 -13.76 4.79
C TRP A 96 16.21 -14.15 4.19
N ASN A 97 17.21 -13.29 4.42
CA ASN A 97 18.58 -13.55 4.04
C ASN A 97 19.52 -12.88 5.04
N LEU A 98 20.72 -13.45 5.20
CA LEU A 98 21.71 -13.03 6.17
C LEU A 98 22.09 -11.54 6.07
N ARG A 99 22.00 -10.94 4.87
CA ARG A 99 22.37 -9.54 4.64
C ARG A 99 21.23 -8.56 4.96
N GLY A 100 20.01 -9.04 5.19
CA GLY A 100 18.85 -8.18 5.46
C GLY A 100 18.45 -7.27 4.29
N ILE A 101 18.78 -7.65 3.05
CA ILE A 101 18.50 -6.84 1.86
C ILE A 101 17.23 -7.32 1.15
N LEU A 102 16.60 -6.42 0.39
CA LEU A 102 15.45 -6.72 -0.46
C LEU A 102 14.28 -7.36 0.30
N ASN A 103 14.03 -6.92 1.54
CA ASN A 103 12.78 -7.26 2.19
C ASN A 103 11.62 -6.54 1.48
N THR A 104 10.91 -7.29 0.65
CA THR A 104 9.74 -6.82 -0.09
C THR A 104 8.46 -7.46 0.42
N SER A 105 8.45 -8.03 1.64
CA SER A 105 7.21 -8.57 2.23
C SER A 105 6.13 -7.49 2.34
N TRP A 106 4.86 -7.90 2.41
CA TRP A 106 3.77 -6.96 2.65
C TRP A 106 4.07 -6.13 3.90
N HIS A 107 3.95 -4.80 3.77
CA HIS A 107 4.21 -3.90 4.89
C HIS A 107 2.95 -3.83 5.76
N ARG A 108 3.11 -4.05 7.06
CA ARG A 108 2.02 -4.14 8.04
C ARG A 108 2.19 -3.07 9.11
N VAL A 109 1.14 -2.29 9.37
CA VAL A 109 1.12 -1.22 10.37
C VAL A 109 -0.09 -1.41 11.29
N HIS A 110 0.17 -1.59 12.57
CA HIS A 110 -0.88 -1.65 13.59
C HIS A 110 -1.22 -0.24 14.05
N VAL A 111 -2.49 0.14 13.90
CA VAL A 111 -2.99 1.44 14.35
C VAL A 111 -4.03 1.28 15.46
N ARG A 112 -4.04 2.27 16.36
CA ARG A 112 -5.05 2.44 17.40
C ARG A 112 -5.45 3.91 17.43
N VAL A 113 -6.75 4.17 17.41
CA VAL A 113 -7.26 5.53 17.60
C VAL A 113 -7.05 5.90 19.06
N GLY A 114 -6.21 6.90 19.32
CA GLY A 114 -6.01 7.41 20.68
C GLY A 114 -7.22 8.20 21.14
N GLN A 115 -7.61 8.07 22.41
CA GLN A 115 -8.42 9.10 23.04
C GLN A 115 -7.50 10.30 23.30
N ALA A 116 -7.79 11.45 22.72
CA ALA A 116 -7.17 12.68 23.16
C ALA A 116 -7.66 12.94 24.59
N ASN A 117 -6.76 12.92 25.57
CA ASN A 117 -7.08 13.42 26.90
C ASN A 117 -7.34 14.92 26.74
N LEU A 118 -8.60 15.33 26.87
CA LEU A 118 -8.99 16.71 27.16
C LEU A 118 -8.96 16.92 28.68
#